data_AF-A0A2C5X6T5-F1
#
_entry.id   AF-A0A2C5X6T5-F1
#
_cell.length_a   1.000
_cell.length_b   1.000
_cell.length_c   1.000
_cell.angle_alpha   90.00
_cell.angle_beta   90.00
_cell.angle_gamma   90.00
#
_symmetry.space_group_name_H-M   'P 1'
#
loop_
_entity.id
_entity.type
_entity.pdbx_description
1 polymer ?
#
loop_
_entity_poly.entity_id
_entity_poly.type
_entity_poly.pdbx_seq_one_letter_code
_entity_poly.pdbx_strand_id
1 'polypeptide(L)'
;MTTLLTQMRDLTRKIQRGGSDAARERHRARGRMLARDRLTALLDPGSSFLELSPLAGLGLYEGVDVPAGGIVTGVGSVEGVTCVVVANDSTVKGGSYYPITVKKHLRAQAVAEENKLPCIYLVDSGGANLPHQADVFPDENHFGRIFYNQARMSAAGIPQISVVMGRHRRGRLARGPRWW
;
A
#
# COMPACT_ATOMS: atom_id res chain seq x y z
N MET A 1 0.24 19.83 -26.06
CA MET A 1 0.37 18.43 -25.61
C MET A 1 1.57 18.21 -24.69
N THR A 2 2.75 18.75 -25.02
CA THR A 2 3.99 18.63 -24.21
C THR A 2 3.88 19.20 -22.79
N THR A 3 3.24 20.35 -22.60
CA THR A 3 3.10 20.98 -21.27
C THR A 3 2.35 20.11 -20.26
N LEU A 4 1.22 19.50 -20.66
CA LEU A 4 0.41 18.66 -19.79
C LEU A 4 1.15 17.37 -19.40
N LEU A 5 1.91 16.79 -20.34
CA LEU A 5 2.73 15.61 -20.07
C LEU A 5 3.84 15.93 -19.07
N THR A 6 4.49 17.10 -19.18
CA THR A 6 5.49 17.55 -18.20
C THR A 6 4.87 17.73 -16.83
N GLN A 7 3.74 18.43 -16.72
CA GLN A 7 3.03 18.62 -15.45
C GLN A 7 2.64 17.29 -14.80
N MET A 8 2.11 16.34 -15.58
CA MET A 8 1.76 15.01 -15.11
C MET A 8 2.97 14.25 -14.58
N ARG A 9 4.10 14.31 -15.29
CA ARG A 9 5.36 13.67 -14.88
C ARG A 9 5.91 14.28 -13.60
N ASP A 10 5.88 15.59 -13.47
CA ASP A 10 6.38 16.30 -12.28
C ASP A 10 5.52 16.01 -11.05
N LEU A 11 4.19 16.02 -11.20
CA LEU A 11 3.26 15.63 -10.13
C LEU A 11 3.50 14.18 -9.70
N THR A 12 3.62 13.26 -10.67
CA THR A 12 3.89 11.85 -10.38
C THR A 12 5.22 11.69 -9.66
N ARG A 13 6.29 12.36 -10.11
CA ARG A 13 7.61 12.32 -9.47
C ARG A 13 7.57 12.86 -8.04
N LYS A 14 6.84 13.96 -7.81
CA LYS A 14 6.64 14.51 -6.46
C LYS A 14 5.96 13.48 -5.55
N ILE A 15 4.88 12.86 -6.02
CA ILE A 15 4.11 11.88 -5.25
C ILE A 15 4.91 10.60 -4.98
N GLN A 16 5.73 10.17 -5.95
CA GLN A 16 6.60 8.99 -5.80
C GLN A 16 7.60 9.13 -4.65
N ARG A 17 7.91 10.33 -4.17
CA ARG A 17 8.78 10.54 -3.00
C ARG A 17 8.16 10.02 -1.69
N GLY A 18 6.85 9.88 -1.62
CA GLY A 18 6.14 9.53 -0.38
C GLY A 18 5.99 10.72 0.56
N GLY A 19 6.18 10.50 1.86
CA GLY A 19 6.08 11.55 2.88
C GLY A 19 7.20 12.60 2.83
N SER A 20 7.15 13.55 3.76
CA SER A 20 8.17 14.61 3.91
C SER A 20 9.59 14.04 4.06
N ASP A 21 10.61 14.80 3.66
CA ASP A 21 12.01 14.35 3.78
C ASP A 21 12.40 13.98 5.22
N ALA A 22 11.99 14.78 6.21
CA ALA A 22 12.18 14.44 7.62
C ALA A 22 11.53 13.10 8.01
N ALA A 23 10.38 12.74 7.44
CA ALA A 23 9.75 11.44 7.69
C ALA A 23 10.53 10.29 7.03
N ARG A 24 11.03 10.50 5.81
CA ARG A 24 11.84 9.53 5.06
C ARG A 24 13.18 9.28 5.74
N GLU A 25 13.85 10.33 6.21
CA GLU A 25 15.09 10.24 6.98
C GLU A 25 14.89 9.49 8.29
N ARG A 26 13.86 9.86 9.08
CA ARG A 26 13.51 9.13 10.31
C ARG A 26 13.20 7.65 10.06
N HIS A 27 12.59 7.33 8.91
CA HIS A 27 12.30 5.96 8.53
C HIS A 27 13.59 5.18 8.21
N ARG A 28 14.48 5.76 7.40
CA ARG A 28 15.78 5.16 7.06
C ARG A 28 16.71 5.03 8.25
N ALA A 29 16.72 6.01 9.16
CA ALA A 29 17.51 5.98 10.40
C ALA A 29 17.15 4.79 11.31
N ARG A 30 15.99 4.16 11.11
CA ARG A 30 15.58 2.94 11.80
C ARG A 30 16.03 1.66 11.09
N GLY A 31 16.87 1.76 10.05
CA GLY A 31 17.31 0.62 9.24
C GLY A 31 16.23 0.03 8.33
N ARG A 32 15.24 0.85 7.92
CA ARG A 32 14.07 0.37 7.16
C ARG A 32 14.08 0.92 5.74
N MET A 33 13.78 0.05 4.78
CA MET A 33 13.57 0.41 3.38
C MET A 33 12.27 1.20 3.20
N LEU A 34 12.24 2.15 2.26
CA LEU A 34 10.99 2.83 1.88
C LEU A 34 10.05 1.88 1.13
N ALA A 35 8.76 2.26 1.01
CA ALA A 35 7.76 1.43 0.32
C ALA A 35 8.18 1.05 -1.11
N ARG A 36 8.68 2.02 -1.89
CA ARG A 36 9.14 1.77 -3.26
C ARG A 36 10.45 1.01 -3.34
N ASP A 37 11.36 1.22 -2.38
CA ASP A 37 12.60 0.44 -2.29
C ASP A 37 12.28 -1.04 -2.03
N ARG A 38 11.31 -1.33 -1.16
CA ARG A 38 10.83 -2.71 -0.89
C ARG A 38 10.20 -3.33 -2.12
N LEU A 39 9.41 -2.55 -2.86
CA LEU A 39 8.82 -3.00 -4.11
C LEU A 39 9.91 -3.36 -5.13
N THR A 40 10.91 -2.50 -5.33
CA THR A 40 12.03 -2.77 -6.23
C THR A 40 12.82 -4.01 -5.82
N ALA A 41 12.99 -4.27 -4.52
CA ALA A 41 13.68 -5.47 -4.04
C ALA A 41 12.83 -6.76 -4.14
N LEU A 42 11.51 -6.65 -4.21
CA LEU A 42 10.60 -7.78 -4.35
C LEU A 42 10.46 -8.23 -5.82
N LEU A 43 10.43 -7.27 -6.74
CA LEU A 43 10.16 -7.52 -8.15
C LEU A 43 11.36 -8.16 -8.86
N ASP A 44 11.07 -8.98 -9.87
CA ASP A 44 12.09 -9.62 -10.70
C ASP A 44 12.98 -8.55 -11.37
N PRO A 45 14.31 -8.70 -11.36
CA PRO A 45 15.22 -7.76 -12.00
C PRO A 45 14.89 -7.52 -13.48
N GLY A 46 14.75 -6.25 -13.88
CA GLY A 46 14.42 -5.87 -15.25
C GLY A 46 12.94 -5.99 -15.62
N SER A 47 12.08 -6.49 -14.71
CA SER A 47 10.64 -6.51 -14.94
C SER A 47 10.01 -5.12 -14.84
N SER A 48 8.87 -4.94 -15.49
CA SER A 48 8.08 -3.72 -15.40
C SER A 48 7.09 -3.78 -14.23
N PHE A 49 6.74 -2.60 -13.69
CA PHE A 49 5.70 -2.47 -12.68
C PHE A 49 4.62 -1.52 -13.15
N LEU A 50 3.39 -2.02 -13.28
CA LEU A 50 2.23 -1.22 -13.61
C LEU A 50 1.63 -0.65 -12.31
N GLU A 51 2.02 0.56 -11.95
CA GLU A 51 1.46 1.24 -10.78
C GLU A 51 0.01 1.68 -11.00
N LEU A 52 -0.85 1.34 -10.04
CA LEU A 52 -2.26 1.69 -10.03
C LEU A 52 -2.50 2.94 -9.18
N SER A 53 -3.25 3.89 -9.74
CA SER A 53 -3.70 5.12 -9.07
C SER A 53 -2.56 5.88 -8.35
N PRO A 54 -1.45 6.23 -9.04
CA PRO A 54 -0.32 6.93 -8.41
C PRO A 54 -0.73 8.28 -7.83
N LEU A 55 -1.73 8.96 -8.41
CA LEU A 55 -2.21 10.27 -7.98
C LEU A 55 -3.27 10.23 -6.87
N ALA A 56 -3.55 9.06 -6.28
CA ALA A 56 -4.54 8.96 -5.21
C ALA A 56 -4.22 9.93 -4.06
N GLY A 57 -5.25 10.59 -3.53
CA GLY A 57 -5.14 11.56 -2.45
C GLY A 57 -4.67 12.97 -2.87
N LEU A 58 -4.29 13.19 -4.13
CA LEU A 58 -3.88 14.51 -4.62
C LEU A 58 -5.04 15.52 -4.47
N GLY A 59 -4.82 16.56 -3.66
CA GLY A 59 -5.80 17.64 -3.46
C GLY A 59 -7.09 17.21 -2.75
N LEU A 60 -7.14 16.01 -2.16
CA LEU A 60 -8.37 15.45 -1.58
C LEU A 60 -8.60 15.88 -0.13
N TYR A 61 -7.54 16.15 0.63
CA TYR A 61 -7.60 16.52 2.04
C TYR A 61 -7.01 17.91 2.24
N GLU A 62 -7.83 18.84 2.71
CA GLU A 62 -7.44 20.23 2.90
C GLU A 62 -6.30 20.35 3.92
N GLY A 63 -5.20 21.03 3.54
CA GLY A 63 -4.02 21.21 4.39
C GLY A 63 -3.24 19.92 4.70
N VAL A 64 -3.59 18.78 4.10
CA VAL A 64 -3.02 17.47 4.42
C VAL A 64 -2.62 16.72 3.16
N ASP A 65 -1.31 16.66 2.90
CA ASP A 65 -0.79 15.81 1.83
C ASP A 65 -0.86 14.33 2.22
N VAL A 66 -1.50 13.52 1.36
CA VAL A 66 -1.54 12.05 1.44
C VAL A 66 -1.09 11.45 0.09
N PRO A 67 0.23 11.54 -0.25
CA PRO A 67 0.75 11.09 -1.53
C PRO A 67 0.42 9.62 -1.82
N ALA A 68 -0.04 9.34 -3.04
CA ALA A 68 -0.47 8.02 -3.50
C ALA A 68 -1.54 7.36 -2.60
N GLY A 69 -2.24 8.12 -1.76
CA GLY A 69 -3.19 7.59 -0.78
C GLY A 69 -2.51 6.83 0.35
N GLY A 70 -1.20 7.02 0.59
CA GLY A 70 -0.44 6.32 1.65
C GLY A 70 -0.12 4.85 1.34
N ILE A 71 -0.43 4.38 0.14
CA ILE A 71 -0.13 3.03 -0.34
C ILE A 71 0.33 3.04 -1.80
N VAL A 72 1.33 2.23 -2.11
CA VAL A 72 1.75 1.93 -3.49
C VAL A 72 1.11 0.61 -3.87
N THR A 73 0.33 0.60 -4.95
CA THR A 73 -0.36 -0.59 -5.45
C THR A 73 -0.03 -0.79 -6.92
N GLY A 74 0.10 -2.02 -7.37
CA GLY A 74 0.30 -2.29 -8.79
C GLY A 74 0.53 -3.75 -9.11
N VAL A 75 0.79 -4.01 -10.38
CA VAL A 75 1.04 -5.35 -10.93
C VAL A 75 2.49 -5.47 -11.35
N GLY A 76 3.17 -6.54 -10.96
CA GLY A 76 4.54 -6.83 -11.35
C GLY A 76 4.89 -8.31 -11.24
N SER A 77 6.06 -8.69 -11.75
CA SER A 77 6.54 -10.08 -11.71
C SER A 77 7.35 -10.34 -10.45
N VAL A 78 7.07 -11.47 -9.79
CA VAL A 78 7.81 -11.99 -8.63
C VAL A 78 8.02 -13.48 -8.85
N GLU A 79 9.27 -13.92 -8.95
CA GLU A 79 9.66 -15.29 -9.28
C GLU A 79 8.97 -15.80 -10.56
N GLY A 80 8.86 -14.94 -11.58
CA GLY A 80 8.19 -15.22 -12.85
C GLY A 80 6.66 -15.23 -12.78
N VAL A 81 6.05 -14.93 -11.62
CA VAL A 81 4.60 -14.91 -11.42
C VAL A 81 4.10 -13.47 -11.38
N THR A 82 3.09 -13.16 -12.20
CA THR A 82 2.43 -11.85 -12.19
C THR A 82 1.57 -11.72 -10.93
N CYS A 83 1.94 -10.77 -10.06
CA CYS A 83 1.30 -10.55 -8.77
C CYS A 83 0.75 -9.12 -8.66
N VAL A 84 -0.34 -8.97 -7.91
CA VAL A 84 -0.73 -7.67 -7.36
C VAL A 84 0.06 -7.43 -6.07
N VAL A 85 0.75 -6.30 -6.00
CA VAL A 85 1.49 -5.88 -4.81
C VAL A 85 0.80 -4.66 -4.19
N VAL A 86 0.59 -4.69 -2.87
CA VAL A 86 0.07 -3.58 -2.07
C VAL A 86 1.07 -3.26 -0.97
N ALA A 87 1.71 -2.10 -1.03
CA ALA A 87 2.76 -1.69 -0.10
C ALA A 87 2.38 -0.41 0.65
N ASN A 88 2.29 -0.48 1.98
CA ASN A 88 2.06 0.69 2.80
C ASN A 88 3.29 1.60 2.87
N ASP A 89 3.07 2.91 2.77
CA ASP A 89 4.11 3.91 2.97
C ASP A 89 3.96 4.54 4.36
N SER A 90 4.73 4.02 5.33
CA SER A 90 4.73 4.55 6.69
C SER A 90 5.33 5.96 6.82
N THR A 91 5.95 6.50 5.77
CA THR A 91 6.37 7.91 5.74
C THR A 91 5.20 8.87 5.50
N VAL A 92 4.10 8.39 4.91
CA VAL A 92 2.88 9.16 4.67
C VAL A 92 1.94 9.03 5.87
N LYS A 93 1.89 10.05 6.73
CA LYS A 93 0.99 10.10 7.91
C LYS A 93 1.08 8.84 8.78
N GLY A 94 2.29 8.28 8.92
CA GLY A 94 2.53 7.06 9.71
C GLY A 94 1.97 5.77 9.09
N GLY A 95 1.59 5.79 7.80
CA GLY A 95 0.94 4.67 7.12
C GLY A 95 -0.50 4.48 7.55
N SER A 96 -1.16 5.52 8.06
CA SER A 96 -2.57 5.46 8.46
C SER A 96 -3.50 5.36 7.25
N TYR A 97 -4.58 4.58 7.39
CA TYR A 97 -5.60 4.44 6.36
C TYR A 97 -6.55 5.62 6.38
N TYR A 98 -6.47 6.44 5.34
CA TYR A 98 -7.48 7.43 4.99
C TYR A 98 -8.59 6.74 4.16
N PRO A 99 -9.75 7.38 3.98
CA PRO A 99 -10.82 6.84 3.11
C PRO A 99 -10.31 6.48 1.70
N ILE A 100 -9.44 7.32 1.12
CA ILE A 100 -8.83 7.02 -0.18
C ILE A 100 -7.89 5.80 -0.16
N THR A 101 -7.22 5.57 0.97
CA THR A 101 -6.35 4.41 1.17
C THR A 101 -7.15 3.12 1.11
N VAL A 102 -8.30 3.07 1.80
CA VAL A 102 -9.21 1.92 1.77
C VAL A 102 -9.69 1.68 0.34
N LYS A 103 -10.22 2.72 -0.32
CA LYS A 103 -10.72 2.62 -1.70
C LYS A 103 -9.65 2.13 -2.67
N LYS A 104 -8.41 2.63 -2.56
CA LYS A 104 -7.30 2.21 -3.41
C LYS A 104 -6.86 0.76 -3.11
N HIS A 105 -6.88 0.33 -1.85
CA HIS A 105 -6.59 -1.06 -1.48
C HIS A 105 -7.64 -2.00 -2.07
N LEU A 106 -8.92 -1.70 -1.89
CA LEU A 106 -10.01 -2.50 -2.44
C LEU A 106 -9.96 -2.55 -3.97
N ARG A 107 -9.59 -1.45 -4.64
CA ARG A 107 -9.39 -1.49 -6.10
C ARG A 107 -8.26 -2.42 -6.50
N ALA A 108 -7.15 -2.47 -5.76
CA ALA A 108 -6.06 -3.42 -6.03
C ALA A 108 -6.53 -4.88 -5.87
N GLN A 109 -7.32 -5.17 -4.83
CA GLN A 109 -7.91 -6.50 -4.65
C GLN A 109 -8.92 -6.86 -5.75
N ALA A 110 -9.74 -5.90 -6.21
CA ALA A 110 -10.64 -6.13 -7.33
C ALA A 110 -9.87 -6.49 -8.61
N VAL A 111 -8.77 -5.78 -8.89
CA VAL A 111 -7.87 -6.15 -10.01
C VAL A 111 -7.31 -7.57 -9.83
N ALA A 112 -6.91 -7.93 -8.61
CA ALA A 112 -6.41 -9.28 -8.33
C ALA A 112 -7.47 -10.36 -8.54
N GLU A 113 -8.69 -10.15 -8.05
CA GLU A 113 -9.81 -11.09 -8.17
C GLU A 113 -10.26 -11.24 -9.63
N GLU A 114 -10.48 -10.13 -10.33
CA GLU A 114 -10.90 -10.09 -11.74
C GLU A 114 -9.91 -10.81 -12.67
N ASN A 115 -8.61 -10.76 -12.34
CA ASN A 115 -7.53 -11.31 -13.17
C ASN A 115 -6.87 -12.57 -12.59
N LYS A 116 -7.40 -13.10 -11.47
CA LYS A 116 -6.86 -14.28 -10.76
C LYS A 116 -5.36 -14.17 -10.40
N LEU A 117 -4.93 -12.99 -9.97
CA LEU A 117 -3.54 -12.70 -9.64
C LEU A 117 -3.25 -12.91 -8.15
N PRO A 118 -2.17 -13.62 -7.77
CA PRO A 118 -1.72 -13.67 -6.38
C PRO A 118 -1.51 -12.28 -5.79
N CYS A 119 -1.83 -12.12 -4.51
CA CYS A 119 -1.70 -10.87 -3.78
C CYS A 119 -0.52 -10.90 -2.81
N ILE A 120 0.35 -9.89 -2.87
CA ILE A 120 1.44 -9.68 -1.91
C ILE A 120 1.24 -8.36 -1.18
N TYR A 121 1.04 -8.43 0.14
CA TYR A 121 0.82 -7.29 1.01
C TYR A 121 2.09 -6.96 1.80
N LEU A 122 2.75 -5.84 1.49
CA LEU A 122 3.88 -5.31 2.24
C LEU A 122 3.35 -4.39 3.35
N VAL A 123 3.03 -5.00 4.49
CA VAL A 123 2.25 -4.37 5.56
C VAL A 123 3.15 -3.53 6.46
N ASP A 124 2.89 -2.23 6.46
CA ASP A 124 3.60 -1.24 7.28
C ASP A 124 2.67 -0.05 7.58
N SER A 125 1.57 -0.34 8.27
CA SER A 125 0.52 0.62 8.58
C SER A 125 0.46 0.97 10.06
N GLY A 126 0.11 2.21 10.36
CA GLY A 126 -0.19 2.70 11.71
C GLY A 126 -1.64 2.49 12.16
N GLY A 127 -2.50 1.88 11.33
CA GLY A 127 -3.94 1.68 11.61
C GLY A 127 -4.85 2.65 10.86
N ALA A 128 -6.10 2.77 11.29
CA ALA A 128 -7.08 3.69 10.70
C ALA A 128 -6.78 5.15 11.06
N ASN A 129 -7.09 6.08 10.15
CA ASN A 129 -7.10 7.50 10.47
C ASN A 129 -8.30 7.83 11.37
N LEU A 130 -8.05 8.06 12.66
CA LEU A 130 -9.11 8.27 13.65
C LEU A 130 -10.03 9.48 13.36
N PRO A 131 -9.52 10.64 12.91
CA PRO A 131 -10.39 11.75 12.52
C PRO A 131 -11.41 11.39 11.42
N HIS A 132 -11.05 10.48 10.51
CA HIS A 132 -11.91 10.02 9.42
C HIS A 132 -12.48 8.61 9.64
N GLN A 133 -12.55 8.13 10.89
CA GLN A 133 -12.90 6.74 11.20
C GLN A 133 -14.28 6.30 10.68
N ALA A 134 -15.27 7.22 10.67
CA ALA A 134 -16.61 6.96 10.14
C ALA A 134 -16.61 6.62 8.63
N ASP A 135 -15.63 7.13 7.89
CA ASP A 135 -15.46 6.90 6.44
C ASP A 135 -14.40 5.83 6.14
N VAL A 136 -13.89 5.17 7.20
CA VAL A 136 -12.84 4.14 7.09
C VAL A 136 -13.30 2.81 7.65
N PHE A 137 -14.23 2.77 8.62
CA PHE A 137 -14.53 1.57 9.39
C PHE A 137 -15.90 0.91 9.11
N PRO A 138 -17.05 1.60 9.20
CA PRO A 138 -18.35 0.94 9.42
C PRO A 138 -19.04 0.32 8.20
N ASP A 139 -18.82 0.83 6.98
CA ASP A 139 -19.64 0.49 5.81
C ASP A 139 -19.15 -0.75 5.05
N GLU A 140 -19.96 -1.28 4.14
CA GLU A 140 -19.70 -2.50 3.37
C GLU A 140 -18.36 -2.44 2.60
N ASN A 141 -18.02 -1.27 2.07
CA ASN A 141 -16.80 -1.02 1.28
C ASN A 141 -15.71 -0.31 2.08
N HIS A 142 -15.76 -0.43 3.41
CA HIS A 142 -14.75 0.11 4.31
C HIS A 142 -13.68 -0.95 4.67
N PHE A 143 -12.83 -0.64 5.64
CA PHE A 143 -11.61 -1.41 5.94
C PHE A 143 -11.85 -2.92 6.14
N GLY A 144 -13.00 -3.30 6.72
CA GLY A 144 -13.38 -4.71 6.92
C GLY A 144 -13.48 -5.51 5.62
N ARG A 145 -13.81 -4.86 4.49
CA ARG A 145 -13.94 -5.50 3.18
C ARG A 145 -12.62 -6.10 2.68
N ILE A 146 -11.48 -5.56 3.12
CA ILE A 146 -10.15 -6.07 2.77
C ILE A 146 -10.02 -7.54 3.21
N PHE A 147 -10.43 -7.85 4.45
CA PHE A 147 -10.38 -9.20 5.01
C PHE A 147 -11.38 -10.14 4.34
N TYR A 148 -12.60 -9.63 4.08
CA TYR A 148 -13.62 -10.37 3.34
C TYR A 148 -13.10 -10.80 1.95
N ASN A 149 -12.51 -9.87 1.20
CA ASN A 149 -11.94 -10.15 -0.12
C ASN A 149 -10.76 -11.14 -0.03
N GLN A 150 -9.88 -11.00 0.97
CA GLN A 150 -8.77 -11.95 1.20
C GLN A 150 -9.28 -13.38 1.40
N ALA A 151 -10.29 -13.55 2.27
CA ALA A 151 -10.87 -14.87 2.54
C ALA A 151 -11.52 -15.48 1.28
N ARG A 152 -12.26 -14.68 0.51
CA ARG A 152 -12.90 -15.14 -0.74
C ARG A 152 -11.89 -15.50 -1.82
N MET A 153 -10.91 -14.64 -2.07
CA MET A 153 -9.85 -14.89 -3.03
C MET A 153 -9.05 -16.14 -2.65
N SER A 154 -8.74 -16.33 -1.36
CA SER A 154 -8.09 -17.54 -0.88
C SER A 154 -8.94 -18.79 -1.13
N ALA A 155 -10.26 -18.74 -0.88
CA ALA A 155 -11.17 -19.85 -1.16
C ALA A 155 -11.29 -20.16 -2.67
N ALA A 156 -11.12 -19.13 -3.51
CA ALA A 156 -11.08 -19.27 -4.98
C ALA A 156 -9.70 -19.74 -5.51
N GLY A 157 -8.74 -20.05 -4.63
CA GLY A 157 -7.41 -20.52 -5.01
C GLY A 157 -6.43 -19.42 -5.42
N ILE A 158 -6.74 -18.14 -5.16
CA ILE A 158 -5.85 -17.00 -5.41
C ILE A 158 -4.99 -16.75 -4.16
N PRO A 159 -3.66 -17.00 -4.21
CA PRO A 159 -2.80 -16.91 -3.02
C PRO A 159 -2.78 -15.51 -2.38
N GLN A 160 -2.83 -15.47 -1.06
CA GLN A 160 -2.78 -14.25 -0.24
C GLN A 160 -1.53 -14.28 0.64
N ILE A 161 -0.55 -13.43 0.36
CA ILE A 161 0.75 -13.41 1.06
C ILE A 161 0.92 -12.09 1.78
N SER A 162 1.27 -12.11 3.07
CA SER A 162 1.54 -10.91 3.85
C SER A 162 2.97 -10.91 4.39
N VAL A 163 3.67 -9.80 4.18
CA VAL A 163 5.00 -9.54 4.73
C VAL A 163 4.91 -8.35 5.67
N VAL A 164 4.94 -8.62 6.97
CA VAL A 164 4.76 -7.60 8.02
C VAL A 164 6.11 -6.97 8.34
N MET A 165 6.25 -5.67 8.04
CA MET A 165 7.52 -4.94 8.15
C MET A 165 7.49 -3.83 9.20
N GLY A 166 6.35 -3.67 9.89
CA GLY A 166 6.04 -2.63 10.89
C GLY A 166 6.83 -2.73 12.20
N ARG A 167 6.59 -1.78 13.11
CA ARG A 167 7.12 -1.79 14.48
C ARG A 167 6.77 -3.11 15.18
N HIS A 168 7.74 -4.00 15.35
CA HIS A 168 7.73 -4.92 16.48
C HIS A 168 7.97 -4.08 17.73
N ARG A 169 6.99 -4.01 18.66
CA ARG A 169 7.33 -3.62 20.03
C ARG A 169 8.36 -4.64 20.51
N ARG A 170 9.61 -4.21 20.71
CA ARG A 170 10.66 -4.99 21.36
C ARG A 170 10.13 -5.34 22.76
N GLY A 171 9.61 -6.55 22.93
CA GLY A 171 8.87 -6.96 24.11
C GLY A 171 7.91 -8.14 23.96
N ARG A 172 8.11 -9.03 22.97
CA ARG A 172 7.70 -10.45 23.03
C ARG A 172 8.31 -11.14 21.81
N LEU A 173 9.29 -12.01 22.04
CA LEU A 173 9.50 -13.11 21.10
C LEU A 173 8.17 -13.86 21.02
N ALA A 174 7.55 -13.86 19.85
CA ALA A 174 6.43 -14.74 19.55
C ALA A 174 6.97 -16.18 19.53
N ARG A 175 6.98 -16.83 20.70
CA ARG A 175 6.92 -18.29 20.77
C ARG A 175 5.49 -18.70 20.45
N GLY A 176 5.31 -19.33 19.29
CA GLY A 176 4.16 -20.17 18.98
C GLY A 176 2.93 -19.48 18.39
N PRO A 177 2.13 -20.24 17.62
CA PRO A 177 1.06 -19.70 16.79
C PRO A 177 -0.13 -19.32 17.66
N ARG A 178 -0.74 -18.17 17.36
CA ARG A 178 -2.13 -17.92 17.76
C ARG A 178 -2.88 -17.47 16.53
N TRP A 179 -3.68 -18.42 16.06
CA TRP A 179 -4.90 -18.17 15.31
C TRP A 179 -5.82 -17.21 16.09
N TRP A 180 -6.63 -16.51 15.31
CA TRP A 180 -7.61 -15.46 15.66
C TRP A 180 -7.01 -14.08 15.89
#